data_AF-A0AA95M3B6-F1
#
_entry.id   AF-A0AA95M3B6-F1
#
_cell.length_a   1.000
_cell.length_b   1.000
_cell.length_c   1.000
_cell.angle_alpha   90.00
_cell.angle_beta   90.00
_cell.angle_gamma   90.00
#
_symmetry.space_group_name_H-M   'P 1'
#
loop_
_entity.id
_entity.type
_entity.pdbx_description
1 polymer ?
#
loop_
_entity_poly.entity_id
_entity_poly.type
_entity_poly.pdbx_seq_one_letter_code
_entity_poly.pdbx_strand_id
1 'polypeptide(L)'
;MKKRQKWKKNLMVMTAMTGLGFSVFNPDFSTSASAAGQPDLPLPKAESFSIVQLEVPNQNAKDKLLELGIDLTHRASENNGIFEMDAVVTPTEIAMLKTFGIKVKDTLITEKQWNTRTVERQTALQQESNLTASEDSLKILRANYYTNQSETFLYIEAKSTAGVSASTALTATWTENGVEKSATLSRKVDAGEYLYHYLEVPVSTIPASVKLASNLGGTVSSPVTEWLGADKPGNPQTHYVKDFVDHIWIQQNYMNGLKN
;
A
#
# COMPACT_ATOMS: atom_id res chain seq x y z
N MET A 1 36.69 54.14 -39.58
CA MET A 1 35.82 54.78 -40.60
C MET A 1 34.87 53.72 -41.14
N LYS A 2 33.60 53.72 -40.69
CA LYS A 2 32.41 54.18 -41.44
C LYS A 2 32.11 53.40 -42.74
N LYS A 3 31.12 52.50 -42.67
CA LYS A 3 30.09 52.39 -43.73
C LYS A 3 28.69 52.30 -43.11
N ARG A 4 27.77 52.99 -43.77
CA ARG A 4 26.42 53.38 -43.36
C ARG A 4 25.39 52.55 -44.12
N GLN A 5 24.28 52.18 -43.47
CA GLN A 5 22.95 52.00 -44.06
C GLN A 5 21.96 51.93 -42.87
N LYS A 6 21.17 52.98 -42.53
CA LYS A 6 19.85 53.38 -43.07
C LYS A 6 18.93 52.19 -43.34
N TRP A 7 17.66 52.08 -42.93
CA TRP A 7 16.73 52.85 -42.08
C TRP A 7 15.44 51.98 -41.96
N LYS A 8 14.83 51.93 -40.77
CA LYS A 8 13.39 51.81 -40.44
C LYS A 8 12.48 50.78 -41.16
N LYS A 9 11.74 50.00 -40.36
CA LYS A 9 10.34 50.31 -39.99
C LYS A 9 9.84 49.44 -38.82
N ASN A 10 8.99 50.08 -38.03
CA ASN A 10 8.32 49.64 -36.82
C ASN A 10 7.39 48.44 -37.04
N LEU A 11 7.21 47.62 -36.01
CA LEU A 11 5.85 47.30 -35.55
C LEU A 11 5.85 47.09 -34.03
N MET A 12 4.98 47.86 -33.39
CA MET A 12 4.65 47.87 -31.98
C MET A 12 3.46 46.93 -31.79
N VAL A 13 3.54 45.96 -30.87
CA VAL A 13 2.35 45.33 -30.30
C VAL A 13 2.53 45.30 -28.79
N MET A 14 1.68 46.10 -28.13
CA MET A 14 1.50 46.21 -26.70
C MET A 14 0.82 44.94 -26.19
N THR A 15 1.42 44.23 -25.23
CA THR A 15 0.71 43.24 -24.42
C THR A 15 0.39 43.89 -23.08
N ALA A 16 -0.89 44.12 -22.85
CA ALA A 16 -1.40 44.72 -21.62
C ALA A 16 -1.18 43.78 -20.43
N MET A 17 -0.55 44.33 -19.38
CA MET A 17 -0.63 43.79 -18.02
C MET A 17 -2.03 44.07 -17.48
N THR A 18 -2.72 43.01 -17.02
CA THR A 18 -3.89 43.16 -16.15
C THR A 18 -3.66 42.32 -14.90
N GLY A 19 -3.71 43.01 -13.76
CA GLY A 19 -3.31 42.52 -12.44
C GLY A 19 -4.29 41.50 -11.84
N LEU A 20 -3.71 40.64 -11.01
CA LEU A 20 -4.39 39.73 -10.11
C LEU A 20 -4.97 40.50 -8.93
N GLY A 21 -6.29 40.70 -8.92
CA GLY A 21 -7.04 41.07 -7.72
C GLY A 21 -7.46 39.79 -6.98
N PHE A 22 -7.00 39.65 -5.74
CA PHE A 22 -7.50 38.64 -4.80
C PHE A 22 -8.84 39.10 -4.23
N SER A 23 -9.90 38.32 -4.45
CA SER A 23 -11.15 38.40 -3.70
C SER A 23 -11.43 37.07 -3.01
N VAL A 24 -11.71 37.18 -1.71
CA VAL A 24 -11.90 36.11 -0.73
C VAL A 24 -13.33 35.57 -0.80
N PHE A 25 -13.42 34.24 -0.90
CA PHE A 25 -14.48 33.30 -0.52
C PHE A 25 -15.95 33.76 -0.42
N ASN A 26 -16.79 33.14 -1.26
CA ASN A 26 -17.77 32.14 -0.80
C ASN A 26 -18.44 31.46 -2.00
N PRO A 27 -18.24 30.15 -2.21
CA PRO A 27 -19.21 29.35 -2.92
C PRO A 27 -19.93 28.41 -1.95
N ASP A 28 -21.23 28.63 -1.81
CA ASP A 28 -22.19 27.60 -1.45
C ASP A 28 -21.91 26.35 -2.30
N PHE A 29 -21.48 25.26 -1.65
CA PHE A 29 -21.31 23.96 -2.30
C PHE A 29 -22.68 23.33 -2.53
N SER A 30 -23.38 23.78 -3.56
CA SER A 30 -24.55 23.10 -4.10
C SER A 30 -24.79 23.54 -5.54
N THR A 31 -23.95 23.05 -6.44
CA THR A 31 -24.33 22.62 -7.80
C THR A 31 -23.06 22.10 -8.47
N SER A 32 -23.02 20.80 -8.75
CA SER A 32 -22.07 20.25 -9.70
C SER A 32 -22.31 20.94 -11.03
N ALA A 33 -21.44 21.88 -11.40
CA ALA A 33 -21.36 22.32 -12.77
C ALA A 33 -20.98 21.08 -13.59
N SER A 34 -21.96 20.49 -14.26
CA SER A 34 -21.70 19.52 -15.33
C SER A 34 -20.67 20.16 -16.26
N ALA A 35 -19.47 19.61 -16.25
CA ALA A 35 -18.49 19.90 -17.28
C ALA A 35 -19.17 19.61 -18.61
N ALA A 36 -19.40 20.66 -19.39
CA ALA A 36 -19.92 20.55 -20.74
C ALA A 36 -19.03 19.55 -21.50
N GLY A 37 -19.68 18.56 -22.11
CA GLY A 37 -19.06 17.35 -22.63
C GLY A 37 -17.80 17.61 -23.43
N GLN A 38 -16.68 17.07 -22.95
CA GLN A 38 -15.65 16.63 -23.87
C GLN A 38 -16.31 15.60 -24.82
N PRO A 39 -15.99 15.62 -26.13
CA PRO A 39 -16.43 14.56 -27.01
C PRO A 39 -16.01 13.23 -26.38
N ASP A 40 -16.97 12.32 -26.29
CA ASP A 40 -16.80 10.97 -25.76
C ASP A 40 -15.83 10.25 -26.71
N LEU A 41 -14.52 10.41 -26.46
CA LEU A 41 -13.50 9.66 -27.18
C LEU A 41 -13.75 8.20 -26.82
N PRO A 42 -13.98 7.31 -27.80
CA PRO A 42 -14.23 5.91 -27.51
C PRO A 42 -13.05 5.39 -26.71
N LEU A 43 -13.34 4.84 -25.52
CA LEU A 43 -12.32 4.17 -24.72
C LEU A 43 -11.66 3.11 -25.59
N PRO A 44 -10.32 3.05 -25.65
CA PRO A 44 -9.63 2.03 -26.41
C PRO A 44 -10.10 0.65 -25.91
N LYS A 45 -10.35 -0.25 -26.85
CA LYS A 45 -10.79 -1.60 -26.55
C LYS A 45 -9.74 -2.25 -25.64
N ALA A 46 -10.19 -2.85 -24.53
CA ALA A 46 -9.30 -3.61 -23.66
C ALA A 46 -8.65 -4.77 -24.44
N GLU A 47 -7.33 -4.84 -24.40
CA GLU A 47 -6.53 -5.89 -25.03
C GLU A 47 -6.03 -6.88 -23.99
N SER A 48 -5.97 -8.17 -24.36
CA SER A 48 -5.33 -9.17 -23.52
C SER A 48 -3.81 -8.97 -23.50
N PHE A 49 -3.22 -9.12 -22.31
CA PHE A 49 -1.78 -9.03 -22.14
C PHE A 49 -1.09 -10.39 -22.32
N SER A 50 0.23 -10.36 -22.52
CA SER A 50 1.10 -11.52 -22.51
C SER A 50 2.47 -11.15 -21.95
N ILE A 51 3.11 -12.09 -21.28
CA ILE A 51 4.51 -11.98 -20.86
C ILE A 51 5.37 -12.49 -22.01
N VAL A 52 6.22 -11.63 -22.54
CA VAL A 52 7.11 -11.93 -23.67
C VAL A 52 8.56 -11.66 -23.30
N GLN A 53 9.48 -12.36 -23.97
CA GLN A 53 10.89 -12.05 -23.89
C GLN A 53 11.26 -11.00 -24.95
N LEU A 54 11.94 -9.94 -24.51
CA LEU A 54 12.46 -8.86 -25.33
C LEU A 54 13.98 -8.98 -25.50
N GLU A 55 14.46 -8.74 -26.71
CA GLU A 55 15.87 -8.47 -27.01
C GLU A 55 16.02 -6.98 -27.31
N VAL A 56 16.68 -6.29 -26.37
CA VAL A 56 16.87 -4.84 -26.37
C VAL A 56 18.31 -4.55 -26.78
N PRO A 57 18.54 -3.83 -27.89
CA PRO A 57 19.86 -3.79 -28.53
C PRO A 57 20.90 -2.95 -27.78
N ASN A 58 20.51 -2.04 -26.90
CA ASN A 58 21.41 -1.15 -26.15
C ASN A 58 20.65 -0.45 -25.00
N GLN A 59 21.41 0.29 -24.17
CA GLN A 59 20.88 1.02 -23.03
C GLN A 59 19.85 2.10 -23.44
N ASN A 60 20.04 2.78 -24.57
CA ASN A 60 19.11 3.80 -25.05
C ASN A 60 17.72 3.22 -25.37
N ALA A 61 17.68 2.02 -25.96
CA ALA A 61 16.44 1.30 -26.23
C ALA A 61 15.77 0.81 -24.94
N LYS A 62 16.56 0.49 -23.90
CA LYS A 62 16.05 0.14 -22.57
C LYS A 62 15.43 1.35 -21.87
N ASP A 63 16.07 2.52 -21.94
CA ASP A 63 15.52 3.75 -21.38
C ASP A 63 14.20 4.15 -22.07
N LYS A 64 14.08 3.85 -23.37
CA LYS A 64 12.83 4.01 -24.11
C LYS A 64 11.70 3.09 -23.63
N LEU A 65 11.98 1.87 -23.19
CA LEU A 65 10.95 0.99 -22.60
C LEU A 65 10.32 1.61 -21.36
N LEU A 66 11.16 2.21 -20.50
CA LEU A 66 10.71 2.89 -19.30
C LEU A 66 9.88 4.15 -19.63
N GLU A 67 10.31 4.93 -20.61
CA GLU A 67 9.59 6.11 -21.09
C GLU A 67 8.22 5.76 -21.69
N LEU A 68 8.12 4.61 -22.37
CA LEU A 68 6.87 4.10 -22.93
C LEU A 68 5.96 3.47 -21.87
N GLY A 69 6.40 3.38 -20.61
CA GLY A 69 5.62 2.78 -19.52
C GLY A 69 5.46 1.27 -19.64
N ILE A 70 6.35 0.59 -20.38
CA ILE A 70 6.32 -0.87 -20.52
C ILE A 70 6.71 -1.51 -19.19
N ASP A 71 5.84 -2.39 -18.69
CA ASP A 71 6.08 -3.10 -17.44
C ASP A 71 7.09 -4.23 -17.64
N LEU A 72 8.26 -4.08 -17.02
CA LEU A 72 9.36 -5.04 -17.07
C LEU A 72 9.32 -5.91 -15.82
N THR A 73 9.34 -7.22 -16.02
CA THR A 73 9.42 -8.18 -14.92
C THR A 73 10.85 -8.28 -14.36
N HIS A 74 11.03 -9.09 -13.31
CA HIS A 74 12.29 -9.19 -12.57
C HIS A 74 13.46 -9.83 -13.33
N ARG A 75 13.22 -10.45 -14.49
CA ARG A 75 14.29 -11.09 -15.27
C ARG A 75 14.90 -10.10 -16.27
N ALA A 76 16.17 -9.78 -16.05
CA ALA A 76 17.00 -9.03 -16.99
C ALA A 76 18.41 -9.64 -17.02
N SER A 77 18.92 -9.90 -18.22
CA SER A 77 20.28 -10.37 -18.47
C SER A 77 20.93 -9.52 -19.53
N GLU A 78 22.22 -9.21 -19.41
CA GLU A 78 22.97 -8.47 -20.41
C GLU A 78 24.06 -9.37 -21.00
N ASN A 79 24.12 -9.47 -22.32
CA ASN A 79 25.13 -10.20 -23.05
C ASN A 79 25.66 -9.34 -24.19
N ASN A 80 26.93 -8.95 -24.13
CA ASN A 80 27.61 -8.15 -25.16
C ASN A 80 26.85 -6.83 -25.50
N GLY A 81 26.30 -6.15 -24.49
CA GLY A 81 25.55 -4.90 -24.65
C GLY A 81 24.10 -5.04 -25.13
N ILE A 82 23.63 -6.28 -25.35
CA ILE A 82 22.25 -6.62 -25.65
C ILE A 82 21.57 -7.09 -24.37
N PHE A 83 20.40 -6.52 -24.04
CA PHE A 83 19.62 -6.94 -22.88
C PHE A 83 18.53 -7.91 -23.29
N GLU A 84 18.41 -9.00 -22.56
CA GLU A 84 17.27 -9.92 -22.60
C GLU A 84 16.41 -9.67 -21.37
N MET A 85 15.17 -9.25 -21.57
CA MET A 85 14.26 -8.85 -20.49
C MET A 85 12.87 -9.40 -20.73
N ASP A 86 12.17 -9.80 -19.67
CA ASP A 86 10.79 -10.28 -19.78
C ASP A 86 9.83 -9.12 -19.47
N ALA A 87 8.83 -8.88 -20.32
CA ALA A 87 7.92 -7.74 -20.22
C ALA A 87 6.44 -8.16 -20.35
N VAL A 88 5.56 -7.45 -19.66
CA VAL A 88 4.10 -7.59 -19.79
C VAL A 88 3.64 -6.62 -20.87
N VAL A 89 3.09 -7.15 -21.96
CA VAL A 89 2.74 -6.35 -23.15
C VAL A 89 1.42 -6.79 -23.78
N THR A 90 0.75 -5.83 -24.40
CA THR A 90 -0.42 -6.00 -25.27
C THR A 90 0.00 -6.09 -26.74
N PRO A 91 -0.88 -6.58 -27.64
CA PRO A 91 -0.63 -6.57 -29.08
C PRO A 91 -0.27 -5.19 -29.65
N THR A 92 -0.92 -4.13 -29.18
CA THR A 92 -0.61 -2.75 -29.61
C THR A 92 0.79 -2.32 -29.15
N GLU A 93 1.18 -2.65 -27.92
CA GLU A 93 2.54 -2.37 -27.42
C GLU A 93 3.60 -3.19 -28.18
N ILE A 94 3.34 -4.45 -28.51
CA ILE A 94 4.24 -5.27 -29.35
C ILE A 94 4.49 -4.60 -30.71
N ALA A 95 3.44 -4.04 -31.32
CA ALA A 95 3.58 -3.33 -32.59
C ALA A 95 4.45 -2.07 -32.42
N MET A 96 4.29 -1.35 -31.32
CA MET A 96 5.09 -0.18 -30.98
C MET A 96 6.57 -0.53 -30.70
N LEU A 97 6.84 -1.60 -29.95
CA LEU A 97 8.20 -2.05 -29.67
C LEU A 97 9.00 -2.36 -30.94
N LYS A 98 8.34 -2.94 -31.95
CA LYS A 98 8.94 -3.21 -33.26
C LYS A 98 9.33 -1.95 -34.01
N THR A 99 8.61 -0.83 -33.87
CA THR A 99 8.98 0.44 -34.53
C THR A 99 10.23 1.07 -33.90
N PHE A 100 10.49 0.80 -32.62
CA PHE A 100 11.70 1.22 -31.91
C PHE A 100 12.88 0.25 -32.07
N GLY A 101 12.77 -0.76 -32.95
CA GLY A 101 13.84 -1.72 -33.21
C GLY A 101 14.05 -2.75 -32.09
N ILE A 102 13.09 -2.87 -31.16
CA ILE A 102 13.13 -3.86 -30.08
C ILE A 102 12.53 -5.16 -30.61
N LYS A 103 13.28 -6.26 -30.49
CA LYS A 103 12.81 -7.56 -30.98
C LYS A 103 12.04 -8.28 -29.88
N VAL A 104 10.85 -8.74 -30.21
CA VAL A 104 10.06 -9.64 -29.35
C VAL A 104 10.39 -11.08 -29.77
N LYS A 105 10.90 -11.87 -28.84
CA LYS A 105 11.22 -13.29 -29.00
C LYS A 105 9.98 -14.13 -28.69
N ASP A 106 10.06 -14.96 -27.67
CA ASP A 106 9.03 -15.92 -27.31
C ASP A 106 7.96 -15.31 -26.42
N THR A 107 6.72 -15.78 -26.60
CA THR A 107 5.65 -15.56 -25.62
C THR A 107 5.76 -16.60 -24.53
N LEU A 108 6.08 -16.18 -23.32
CA LEU A 108 6.30 -17.06 -22.18
C LEU A 108 4.97 -17.49 -21.56
N ILE A 109 4.05 -16.54 -21.38
CA ILE A 109 2.76 -16.75 -20.73
C ILE A 109 1.72 -15.81 -21.35
N THR A 110 0.60 -16.36 -21.81
CA THR A 110 -0.59 -15.58 -22.20
C THR A 110 -1.50 -15.33 -20.99
N GLU A 111 -2.32 -14.28 -21.04
CA GLU A 111 -3.34 -14.02 -20.01
C GLU A 111 -4.22 -15.26 -19.74
N LYS A 112 -4.62 -15.99 -20.79
CA LYS A 112 -5.38 -17.23 -20.63
C LYS A 112 -4.64 -18.27 -19.78
N GLN A 113 -3.36 -18.49 -20.07
CA GLN A 113 -2.52 -19.44 -19.30
C GLN A 113 -2.28 -18.96 -17.88
N TRP A 114 -2.11 -17.65 -17.67
CA TRP A 114 -2.01 -17.06 -16.34
C TRP A 114 -3.27 -17.33 -15.51
N ASN A 115 -4.44 -17.05 -16.10
CA ASN A 115 -5.73 -17.26 -15.44
C ASN A 115 -5.97 -18.75 -15.14
N THR A 116 -5.68 -19.64 -16.08
CA THR A 116 -5.77 -21.09 -15.85
C THR A 116 -4.87 -21.53 -14.68
N ARG A 117 -3.60 -21.14 -14.66
CA ARG A 117 -2.67 -21.49 -13.58
C ARG A 117 -3.11 -20.92 -12.22
N THR A 118 -3.68 -19.72 -12.23
CA THR A 118 -4.21 -19.09 -11.02
C THR A 118 -5.39 -19.89 -10.45
N VAL A 119 -6.32 -20.31 -11.32
CA VAL A 119 -7.48 -21.14 -10.93
C VAL A 119 -7.02 -22.52 -10.45
N GLU A 120 -6.09 -23.17 -11.14
CA GLU A 120 -5.52 -24.46 -10.73
C GLU A 120 -4.85 -24.37 -9.36
N ARG A 121 -4.02 -23.35 -9.14
CA ARG A 121 -3.37 -23.09 -7.85
C ARG A 121 -4.41 -22.86 -6.76
N GLN A 122 -5.42 -22.03 -7.02
CA GLN A 122 -6.46 -21.75 -6.04
C GLN A 122 -7.25 -23.01 -5.67
N THR A 123 -7.54 -23.87 -6.66
CA THR A 123 -8.23 -25.14 -6.44
C THR A 123 -7.38 -26.10 -5.62
N ALA A 124 -6.08 -26.21 -5.91
CA ALA A 124 -5.16 -27.05 -5.16
C ALA A 124 -5.04 -26.59 -3.69
N LEU A 125 -4.95 -25.27 -3.45
CA LEU A 125 -4.94 -24.70 -2.10
C LEU A 125 -6.24 -25.01 -1.35
N GLN A 126 -7.39 -24.94 -2.02
CA GLN A 126 -8.68 -25.28 -1.41
C GLN A 126 -8.77 -26.77 -1.07
N GLN A 127 -8.25 -27.64 -1.93
CA GLN A 127 -8.21 -29.09 -1.68
C GLN A 127 -7.28 -29.43 -0.52
N GLU A 128 -6.08 -28.83 -0.48
CA GLU A 128 -5.14 -28.97 0.64
C GLU A 128 -5.76 -28.48 1.96
N SER A 129 -6.43 -27.34 1.93
CA SER A 129 -7.20 -26.79 3.06
C SER A 129 -8.27 -27.76 3.55
N ASN A 130 -9.02 -28.40 2.63
CA ASN A 130 -10.07 -29.35 2.98
C ASN A 130 -9.50 -30.67 3.54
N LEU A 131 -8.33 -31.12 3.07
CA LEU A 131 -7.69 -32.35 3.54
C LEU A 131 -6.96 -32.17 4.88
N THR A 132 -6.46 -30.96 5.15
CA THR A 132 -5.80 -30.58 6.41
C THR A 132 -6.76 -30.06 7.46
N ALA A 133 -8.06 -30.02 7.17
CA ALA A 133 -9.13 -29.75 8.12
C ALA A 133 -9.30 -30.90 9.14
N SER A 134 -8.26 -31.22 9.89
CA SER A 134 -8.45 -31.45 11.32
C SER A 134 -9.06 -30.18 11.88
N GLU A 135 -10.10 -30.27 12.72
CA GLU A 135 -10.83 -29.10 13.23
C GLU A 135 -9.85 -28.06 13.79
N ASP A 136 -9.53 -27.04 12.98
CA ASP A 136 -8.66 -25.97 13.44
C ASP A 136 -9.40 -25.27 14.57
N SER A 137 -8.84 -25.33 15.76
CA SER A 137 -9.39 -24.66 16.92
C SER A 137 -8.76 -23.28 17.07
N LEU A 138 -9.62 -22.28 17.26
CA LEU A 138 -9.22 -20.90 17.44
C LEU A 138 -9.39 -20.49 18.90
N LYS A 139 -8.39 -19.79 19.44
CA LYS A 139 -8.44 -19.16 20.76
C LYS A 139 -8.13 -17.68 20.63
N ILE A 140 -9.12 -16.84 20.90
CA ILE A 140 -8.90 -15.39 21.03
C ILE A 140 -8.11 -15.16 22.32
N LEU A 141 -6.96 -14.49 22.19
CA LEU A 141 -6.12 -14.07 23.31
C LEU A 141 -6.56 -12.69 23.81
N ARG A 142 -6.85 -11.79 22.86
CA ARG A 142 -7.30 -10.42 23.12
C ARG A 142 -8.26 -9.97 22.03
N ALA A 143 -9.31 -9.25 22.44
CA ALA A 143 -10.23 -8.54 21.56
C ALA A 143 -10.59 -7.25 22.28
N ASN A 144 -9.78 -6.22 22.06
CA ASN A 144 -9.85 -4.99 22.84
C ASN A 144 -9.94 -3.79 21.91
N TYR A 145 -10.49 -2.70 22.41
CA TYR A 145 -10.41 -1.39 21.77
C TYR A 145 -9.63 -0.42 22.64
N TYR A 146 -9.00 0.57 22.03
CA TYR A 146 -8.39 1.68 22.75
C TYR A 146 -8.49 2.96 21.93
N THR A 147 -8.49 4.10 22.59
CA THR A 147 -8.54 5.41 21.95
C THR A 147 -7.26 6.18 22.28
N ASN A 148 -6.59 6.68 21.24
CA ASN A 148 -5.45 7.58 21.41
C ASN A 148 -5.90 9.04 21.16
N GLN A 149 -4.95 9.96 20.99
CA GLN A 149 -5.26 11.40 20.81
C GLN A 149 -6.03 11.71 19.52
N SER A 150 -6.10 10.77 18.58
CA SER A 150 -6.67 10.99 17.24
C SER A 150 -7.84 10.07 16.96
N GLU A 151 -7.69 8.76 17.18
CA GLU A 151 -8.62 7.75 16.70
C GLU A 151 -8.82 6.60 17.70
N THR A 152 -9.87 5.81 17.47
CA THR A 152 -10.16 4.57 18.20
C THR A 152 -9.75 3.38 17.35
N PHE A 153 -9.06 2.42 17.96
CA PHE A 153 -8.52 1.25 17.30
C PHE A 153 -9.13 -0.02 17.89
N LEU A 154 -9.42 -0.99 17.02
CA LEU A 154 -9.74 -2.36 17.37
C LEU A 154 -8.47 -3.20 17.26
N TYR A 155 -8.10 -3.86 18.35
CA TYR A 155 -6.96 -4.74 18.46
C TYR A 155 -7.39 -6.17 18.77
N ILE A 156 -6.97 -7.11 17.93
CA ILE A 156 -7.32 -8.53 18.06
C ILE A 156 -6.05 -9.36 18.03
N GLU A 157 -5.95 -10.34 18.93
CA GLU A 157 -4.95 -11.40 18.89
C GLU A 157 -5.64 -12.76 19.02
N ALA A 158 -5.24 -13.73 18.21
CA ALA A 158 -5.76 -15.09 18.28
C ALA A 158 -4.73 -16.16 17.90
N LYS A 159 -4.83 -17.32 18.55
CA LYS A 159 -4.08 -18.53 18.21
C LYS A 159 -4.95 -19.49 17.42
N SER A 160 -4.34 -20.09 16.40
CA SER A 160 -4.88 -21.23 15.66
C SER A 160 -4.00 -22.43 15.94
N THR A 161 -4.61 -23.62 16.12
CA THR A 161 -3.86 -24.88 16.22
C THR A 161 -3.09 -25.20 14.94
N ALA A 162 -3.56 -24.72 13.79
CA ALA A 162 -2.88 -24.85 12.52
C ALA A 162 -1.89 -23.71 12.22
N GLY A 163 -1.77 -22.69 13.08
CA GLY A 163 -1.02 -21.46 12.79
C GLY A 163 0.49 -21.62 12.56
N VAL A 164 1.06 -22.80 12.80
CA VAL A 164 2.43 -23.15 12.36
C VAL A 164 2.55 -23.12 10.83
N SER A 165 1.48 -23.51 10.10
CA SER A 165 1.48 -23.42 8.65
C SER A 165 1.40 -21.97 8.19
N ALA A 166 2.23 -21.61 7.20
CA ALA A 166 2.18 -20.29 6.56
C ALA A 166 0.91 -20.11 5.70
N SER A 167 0.22 -21.19 5.34
CA SER A 167 -1.05 -21.14 4.59
C SER A 167 -2.28 -20.92 5.48
N THR A 168 -2.13 -20.94 6.81
CA THR A 168 -3.23 -20.64 7.73
C THR A 168 -3.52 -19.15 7.74
N ALA A 169 -4.74 -18.79 7.38
CA ALA A 169 -5.23 -17.43 7.34
C ALA A 169 -6.44 -17.30 8.27
N LEU A 170 -6.42 -16.29 9.14
CA LEU A 170 -7.55 -15.94 10.00
C LEU A 170 -8.19 -14.64 9.52
N THR A 171 -9.52 -14.63 9.42
CA THR A 171 -10.31 -13.46 9.05
C THR A 171 -11.20 -13.05 10.21
N ALA A 172 -11.11 -11.80 10.62
CA ALA A 172 -12.05 -11.18 11.55
C ALA A 172 -13.24 -10.58 10.80
N THR A 173 -14.43 -10.70 11.40
CA THR A 173 -15.63 -9.95 11.04
C THR A 173 -16.20 -9.26 12.28
N TRP A 174 -16.67 -8.03 12.10
CA TRP A 174 -17.29 -7.21 13.14
C TRP A 174 -18.30 -6.24 12.52
N THR A 175 -19.09 -5.57 13.35
CA THR A 175 -20.11 -4.61 12.89
C THR A 175 -19.80 -3.21 13.41
N GLU A 176 -19.77 -2.23 12.49
CA GLU A 176 -19.67 -0.80 12.79
C GLU A 176 -20.92 -0.10 12.26
N ASN A 177 -21.68 0.59 13.12
CA ASN A 177 -22.88 1.33 12.72
C ASN A 177 -23.88 0.51 11.87
N GLY A 178 -24.02 -0.78 12.17
CA GLY A 178 -24.89 -1.70 11.43
C GLY A 178 -24.30 -2.23 10.12
N VAL A 179 -23.07 -1.85 9.76
CA VAL A 179 -22.35 -2.33 8.57
C VAL A 179 -21.33 -3.39 8.99
N GLU A 180 -21.42 -4.57 8.37
CA GLU A 180 -20.40 -5.62 8.56
C GLU A 180 -19.07 -5.21 7.90
N LYS A 181 -17.99 -5.40 8.64
CA LYS A 181 -16.61 -5.15 8.23
C LYS A 181 -15.81 -6.44 8.42
N SER A 182 -14.75 -6.59 7.64
CA SER A 182 -13.86 -7.73 7.74
C SER A 182 -12.42 -7.36 7.43
N ALA A 183 -11.48 -8.10 8.03
CA ALA A 183 -10.06 -7.99 7.74
C ALA A 183 -9.32 -9.28 8.08
N THR A 184 -8.28 -9.58 7.32
CA THR A 184 -7.39 -10.71 7.58
C THR A 184 -6.33 -10.32 8.61
N LEU A 185 -6.10 -11.20 9.59
CA LEU A 185 -5.08 -11.00 10.61
C LEU A 185 -3.69 -11.31 10.04
N SER A 186 -2.69 -10.56 10.51
CA SER A 186 -1.28 -10.79 10.23
C SER A 186 -0.71 -11.88 11.12
N ARG A 187 0.09 -12.80 10.54
CA ARG A 187 0.75 -13.87 11.28
C ARG A 187 2.00 -13.36 11.98
N LYS A 188 2.09 -13.54 13.30
CA LYS A 188 3.26 -13.22 14.12
C LYS A 188 4.15 -14.43 14.31
N VAL A 189 5.40 -14.28 13.91
CA VAL A 189 6.48 -15.26 14.11
C VAL A 189 7.62 -14.56 14.82
N ASP A 190 8.26 -15.24 15.76
CA ASP A 190 9.49 -14.79 16.39
C ASP A 190 10.47 -15.96 16.50
N ALA A 191 11.73 -15.73 16.14
CA ALA A 191 12.76 -16.78 16.05
C ALA A 191 12.34 -18.04 15.24
N GLY A 192 11.49 -17.88 14.22
CA GLY A 192 10.96 -18.98 13.41
C GLY A 192 9.74 -19.70 14.01
N GLU A 193 9.38 -19.38 15.26
CA GLU A 193 8.27 -19.99 15.97
C GLU A 193 6.98 -19.16 15.81
N TYR A 194 5.88 -19.86 15.55
CA TYR A 194 4.56 -19.23 15.49
C TYR A 194 4.11 -18.79 16.89
N LEU A 195 3.73 -17.52 17.01
CA LEU A 195 3.17 -16.99 18.25
C LEU A 195 1.65 -16.88 18.17
N TYR A 196 1.12 -16.06 17.26
CA TYR A 196 -0.32 -15.80 17.11
C TYR A 196 -0.60 -15.05 15.80
N HIS A 197 -1.87 -14.80 15.52
CA HIS A 197 -2.32 -13.86 14.51
C HIS A 197 -2.83 -12.58 15.18
N TYR A 198 -2.59 -11.41 14.59
CA TYR A 198 -3.03 -10.14 15.13
C TYR A 198 -3.62 -9.20 14.08
N LEU A 199 -4.50 -8.30 14.50
CA LEU A 199 -5.07 -7.24 13.69
C LEU A 199 -5.14 -5.97 14.52
N GLU A 200 -4.81 -4.84 13.89
CA GLU A 200 -5.05 -3.52 14.43
C GLU A 200 -5.61 -2.64 13.33
N VAL A 201 -6.81 -2.09 13.54
CA VAL A 201 -7.49 -1.23 12.56
C VAL A 201 -8.22 -0.08 13.25
N PRO A 202 -8.25 1.11 12.65
CA PRO A 202 -9.09 2.18 13.14
C PRO A 202 -10.57 1.81 12.96
N VAL A 203 -11.40 2.13 13.94
CA VAL A 203 -12.85 1.88 13.91
C VAL A 203 -13.63 3.17 14.16
N SER A 204 -14.70 3.36 13.39
CA SER A 204 -15.57 4.52 13.53
C SER A 204 -16.52 4.40 14.73
N THR A 205 -16.80 3.18 15.16
CA THR A 205 -17.66 2.86 16.29
C THR A 205 -17.19 1.55 16.91
N ILE A 206 -17.16 1.49 18.24
CA ILE A 206 -16.67 0.33 18.97
C ILE A 206 -17.61 -0.86 18.70
N PRO A 207 -17.13 -1.95 18.09
CA PRO A 207 -17.95 -3.13 17.87
C PRO A 207 -18.23 -3.84 19.18
N ALA A 208 -19.43 -4.41 19.33
CA ALA A 208 -19.79 -5.17 20.53
C ALA A 208 -19.04 -6.51 20.65
N SER A 209 -18.73 -7.13 19.50
CA SER A 209 -18.05 -8.43 19.43
C SER A 209 -17.30 -8.55 18.11
N VAL A 210 -16.34 -9.47 18.09
CA VAL A 210 -15.63 -9.91 16.89
C VAL A 210 -15.84 -11.40 16.71
N LYS A 211 -15.97 -11.83 15.46
CA LYS A 211 -15.96 -13.24 15.05
C LYS A 211 -14.71 -13.50 14.22
N LEU A 212 -14.01 -14.57 14.52
CA LEU A 212 -12.86 -15.05 13.74
C LEU A 212 -13.23 -16.33 13.01
N ALA A 213 -12.72 -16.46 11.79
CA ALA A 213 -12.79 -17.67 10.98
C ALA A 213 -11.41 -18.01 10.41
N SER A 214 -11.05 -19.29 10.46
CA SER A 214 -9.89 -19.86 9.79
C SER A 214 -10.27 -20.33 8.39
N ASN A 215 -9.37 -20.23 7.43
CA ASN A 215 -9.54 -20.88 6.13
C ASN A 215 -9.64 -22.41 6.24
N LEU A 216 -9.23 -22.98 7.38
CA LEU A 216 -9.34 -24.41 7.70
C LEU A 216 -10.63 -24.77 8.46
N GLY A 217 -11.59 -23.85 8.56
CA GLY A 217 -12.94 -24.11 9.09
C GLY A 217 -13.16 -23.78 10.57
N GLY A 218 -12.11 -23.49 11.33
CA GLY A 218 -12.22 -23.04 12.72
C GLY A 218 -12.95 -21.73 12.87
N THR A 219 -13.86 -21.60 13.84
CA THR A 219 -14.53 -20.32 14.15
C THR A 219 -14.62 -20.07 15.65
N VAL A 220 -14.52 -18.81 16.06
CA VAL A 220 -14.67 -18.39 17.46
C VAL A 220 -15.14 -16.94 17.53
N SER A 221 -15.88 -16.56 18.57
CA SER A 221 -16.30 -15.18 18.80
C SER A 221 -15.91 -14.72 20.21
N SER A 222 -15.68 -13.42 20.37
CA SER A 222 -15.45 -12.79 21.69
C SER A 222 -16.10 -11.41 21.74
N PRO A 223 -16.62 -10.99 22.91
CA PRO A 223 -16.92 -9.58 23.13
C PRO A 223 -15.65 -8.74 23.02
N VAL A 224 -15.81 -7.48 22.61
CA VAL A 224 -14.71 -6.50 22.58
C VAL A 224 -14.73 -5.70 23.88
N THR A 225 -13.57 -5.53 24.51
CA THR A 225 -13.43 -4.84 25.81
C THR A 225 -12.50 -3.63 25.72
N GLU A 226 -12.64 -2.65 26.61
CA GLU A 226 -11.72 -1.50 26.64
C GLU A 226 -10.33 -1.95 27.14
N TRP A 227 -9.28 -1.53 26.45
CA TRP A 227 -7.90 -1.75 26.88
C TRP A 227 -7.63 -1.02 28.21
N LEU A 228 -7.07 -1.75 29.19
CA LEU A 228 -6.94 -1.39 30.62
C LEU A 228 -8.25 -1.42 31.43
N GLY A 229 -9.41 -1.60 30.79
CA GLY A 229 -10.70 -1.70 31.46
C GLY A 229 -11.02 -0.48 32.33
N ALA A 230 -11.85 -0.71 33.36
CA ALA A 230 -12.26 0.33 34.30
C ALA A 230 -11.12 0.79 35.24
N ASP A 231 -10.11 -0.06 35.45
CA ASP A 231 -8.98 0.21 36.36
C ASP A 231 -7.87 0.99 35.63
N LYS A 232 -8.16 2.26 35.33
CA LYS A 232 -7.21 3.14 34.63
C LYS A 232 -6.08 3.60 35.58
N PRO A 233 -4.79 3.48 35.18
CA PRO A 233 -3.69 4.11 35.90
C PRO A 233 -3.92 5.62 35.93
N GLY A 234 -4.12 6.17 37.13
CA GLY A 234 -4.59 7.54 37.30
C GLY A 234 -5.22 7.77 38.67
N ASN A 235 -5.65 6.69 39.33
CA ASN A 235 -5.93 6.69 40.76
C ASN A 235 -4.73 6.02 41.47
N PRO A 236 -3.64 6.74 41.76
CA PRO A 236 -2.54 6.16 42.51
C PRO A 236 -3.11 5.64 43.84
N GLN A 237 -3.11 4.32 44.00
CA GLN A 237 -3.31 3.69 45.31
C GLN A 237 -2.35 4.36 46.30
N THR A 238 -2.72 4.43 47.58
CA THR A 238 -2.02 5.14 48.67
C THR A 238 -0.52 4.80 48.80
N HIS A 239 -0.05 3.77 48.11
CA HIS A 239 1.30 3.20 48.16
C HIS A 239 2.18 3.49 46.94
N TYR A 240 1.70 4.26 45.95
CA TYR A 240 2.57 4.72 44.86
C TYR A 240 3.52 5.81 45.37
N VAL A 241 4.81 5.49 45.43
CA VAL A 241 5.89 6.42 45.75
C VAL A 241 6.04 7.39 44.57
N LYS A 242 6.01 8.69 44.87
CA LYS A 242 6.27 9.80 43.93
C LYS A 242 7.66 10.36 44.23
N ASP A 243 8.16 11.28 43.40
CA ASP A 243 9.45 11.97 43.57
C ASP A 243 10.70 11.10 43.33
N PHE A 244 10.67 10.29 42.27
CA PHE A 244 11.91 9.69 41.77
C PHE A 244 12.85 10.78 41.25
N VAL A 245 14.16 10.56 41.42
CA VAL A 245 15.19 11.44 40.85
C VAL A 245 15.08 11.41 39.32
N ASP A 246 14.52 12.46 38.75
CA ASP A 246 14.31 12.66 37.32
C ASP A 246 15.46 13.44 36.66
N HIS A 247 16.47 13.85 37.44
CA HIS A 247 17.67 14.52 36.95
C HIS A 247 18.89 14.27 37.87
N ILE A 248 20.03 13.88 37.28
CA ILE A 248 21.33 13.80 37.98
C ILE A 248 22.04 15.14 37.79
N TRP A 249 22.33 15.85 38.90
CA TRP A 249 23.20 17.03 38.85
C TRP A 249 24.66 16.59 38.78
N ILE A 250 25.31 16.76 37.62
CA ILE A 250 26.78 16.68 37.53
C ILE A 250 27.32 18.06 37.93
N GLN A 251 28.03 18.13 39.06
CA GLN A 251 28.78 19.31 39.48
C GLN A 251 30.00 19.50 38.58
N GLN A 252 29.93 20.41 37.60
CA GLN A 252 31.08 20.84 36.82
C GLN A 252 31.85 21.94 37.58
N ASN A 253 32.51 21.60 38.68
CA ASN A 253 33.39 22.51 39.39
C ASN A 253 34.85 22.15 39.15
N TYR A 254 35.40 22.50 37.99
CA TYR A 254 36.84 22.74 37.83
C TYR A 254 37.09 23.72 36.67
N MET A 255 37.98 24.67 36.94
CA MET A 255 38.61 25.64 36.03
C MET A 255 37.85 26.97 35.83
N ASN A 256 38.01 27.89 36.79
CA ASN A 256 38.27 29.31 36.49
C ASN A 256 38.83 30.01 37.74
N GLY A 257 40.17 30.02 37.85
CA GLY A 257 40.91 30.70 38.91
C GLY A 257 42.30 31.12 38.45
N LEU A 258 42.40 31.68 37.23
CA LEU A 258 43.54 32.48 36.78
C LEU A 258 42.99 33.79 36.22
N LYS A 259 43.02 34.84 37.03
CA LYS A 259 43.52 36.19 36.68
C LYS A 259 43.29 37.19 37.81
N ASN A 260 44.40 37.85 38.15
CA ASN A 260 44.65 39.03 38.98
C ASN A 260 44.68 38.83 40.49
#